data_AF-A0A2R6PK34-F1
#
_entry.id   AF-A0A2R6PK34-F1
#
_cell.length_a   1.000
_cell.length_b   1.000
_cell.length_c   1.000
_cell.angle_alpha   90.00
_cell.angle_beta   90.00
_cell.angle_gamma   90.00
#
_symmetry.space_group_name_H-M   'P 1'
#
loop_
_entity.id
_entity.type
_entity.pdbx_description
1 polymer ?
#
loop_
_entity_poly.entity_id
_entity_poly.type
_entity_poly.pdbx_seq_one_letter_code
_entity_poly.pdbx_strand_id
1 'polypeptide(L)'
;MVSVLGFYKDGSVNIWVRPIEGITVIVDVDKVAVVEYSDYEVLPLPKAMGTEYQASEIKPPFPIPVKPITLVQPDGPSFKINGQQISWADWSFHAAFDVRAGLVISMASIFDMNKGKYRRVLYKGHLSEAFVPYMDPTEGWYYKTYFDGGEFGFGLSAVSLQPQKDCPPSAAFFDGHYADQYGNPVRIENVFCVFERYAGDVAWRHTEVAIPGEEIVEVRKEVSLVLRMVTVVGNYDYITDWEFKRSGSIKVRVGLSGIIEARATHYTHEEQIKEDLYGTLVAENTIATNHDHYLTYYLDLDIDGEENSLVKTKMKTATSNGDTPRKSYWTVVRETVKNELDARMKLGGEPDYLVITNPNKMTKMGNKIGYRLLPSSPSTSLLLNDDYPQFRASFTKYQVWVTPYNRSDVWAGGLYTDRSHGDDTLYTWTNSNRDIENKDIVLWHMVGFHHIPAQEDFPIMPTLSDGFELKPFNFFENSAILKIRPSKPVHLHCNSTTTTP
;
A
#
# COMPACT_ATOMS: atom_id res chain seq x y z
N MET A 1 19.52 -21.12 -6.67
CA MET A 1 20.52 -21.01 -5.59
C MET A 1 19.99 -19.99 -4.61
N VAL A 2 20.08 -20.25 -3.31
CA VAL A 2 19.61 -19.34 -2.26
C VAL A 2 20.66 -19.23 -1.16
N SER A 3 20.73 -18.07 -0.51
CA SER A 3 21.50 -17.92 0.73
C SER A 3 20.65 -18.40 1.91
N VAL A 4 21.27 -19.12 2.85
CA VAL A 4 20.62 -19.61 4.07
C VAL A 4 21.23 -18.90 5.27
N LEU A 5 20.38 -18.22 6.03
CA LEU A 5 20.74 -17.47 7.23
C LEU A 5 20.43 -18.29 8.50
N GLY A 6 21.32 -18.22 9.48
CA GLY A 6 21.14 -18.84 10.80
C GLY A 6 20.59 -17.85 11.81
N PHE A 7 19.65 -18.29 12.65
CA PHE A 7 19.12 -17.50 13.76
C PHE A 7 19.02 -18.33 15.03
N TYR A 8 19.23 -17.70 16.18
CA TYR A 8 19.20 -18.40 17.48
C TYR A 8 17.88 -18.17 18.24
N LYS A 9 17.14 -19.26 18.45
CA LYS A 9 15.80 -19.23 19.06
C LYS A 9 15.78 -19.30 20.60
N ASP A 10 16.76 -19.92 21.24
CA ASP A 10 16.62 -20.23 22.67
C ASP A 10 16.52 -18.94 23.51
N GLY A 11 15.44 -18.83 24.29
CA GLY A 11 15.09 -17.66 25.10
C GLY A 11 14.07 -16.67 24.51
N SER A 12 13.78 -16.68 23.21
CA SER A 12 12.70 -15.84 22.61
C SER A 12 12.26 -16.35 21.23
N VAL A 13 10.99 -16.18 20.89
CA VAL A 13 10.51 -16.50 19.53
C VAL A 13 10.92 -15.48 18.48
N ASN A 14 11.42 -14.32 18.90
CA ASN A 14 11.86 -13.26 17.99
C ASN A 14 13.26 -13.55 17.43
N ILE A 15 13.30 -14.48 16.47
CA ILE A 15 14.56 -14.96 15.89
C ILE A 15 15.24 -13.93 14.99
N TRP A 16 14.48 -13.03 14.34
CA TRP A 16 14.99 -12.08 13.36
C TRP A 16 15.93 -11.03 13.95
N VAL A 17 15.80 -10.75 15.26
CA VAL A 17 16.73 -9.88 16.00
C VAL A 17 17.92 -10.63 16.61
N ARG A 18 18.07 -11.92 16.31
CA ARG A 18 19.13 -12.79 16.86
C ARG A 18 19.86 -13.58 15.76
N PRO A 19 20.41 -12.89 14.74
CA PRO A 19 21.16 -13.52 13.67
C PRO A 19 22.45 -14.17 14.19
N ILE A 20 22.80 -15.30 13.58
CA ILE A 20 24.15 -15.87 13.62
C ILE A 20 24.88 -15.27 12.43
N GLU A 21 25.51 -14.13 12.66
CA GLU A 21 26.20 -13.33 11.64
C GLU A 21 27.59 -13.90 11.33
N GLY A 22 28.11 -13.58 10.14
CA GLY A 22 29.47 -13.95 9.73
C GLY A 22 29.60 -15.30 9.03
N ILE A 23 28.46 -15.93 8.71
CA ILE A 23 28.40 -17.21 7.98
C ILE A 23 27.52 -17.05 6.74
N THR A 24 28.09 -17.35 5.57
CA THR A 24 27.37 -17.46 4.28
C THR A 24 27.25 -18.94 3.90
N VAL A 25 26.03 -19.40 3.63
CA VAL A 25 25.76 -20.75 3.11
C VAL A 25 24.90 -20.64 1.86
N ILE A 26 25.42 -21.07 0.71
CA ILE A 26 24.66 -21.08 -0.54
C ILE A 26 24.20 -22.50 -0.85
N VAL A 27 22.89 -22.65 -1.06
CA VAL A 27 22.24 -23.92 -1.40
C VAL A 27 21.73 -23.89 -2.83
N ASP A 28 22.08 -24.90 -3.60
CA ASP A 28 21.42 -25.22 -4.87
C ASP A 28 20.16 -26.04 -4.54
N VAL A 29 19.00 -25.39 -4.67
CA VAL A 29 17.69 -25.98 -4.33
C VAL A 29 17.27 -27.10 -5.27
N ASP A 30 17.77 -27.12 -6.51
CA ASP A 30 17.47 -28.20 -7.46
C ASP A 30 18.25 -29.47 -7.10
N LYS A 31 19.50 -29.29 -6.65
CA LYS A 31 20.35 -30.40 -6.19
C LYS A 31 20.13 -30.76 -4.73
N VAL A 32 19.44 -29.90 -3.98
CA VAL A 32 19.28 -29.98 -2.51
C VAL A 32 20.65 -30.14 -1.83
N ALA A 33 21.60 -29.28 -2.19
CA ALA A 33 22.99 -29.39 -1.75
C ALA A 33 23.61 -28.02 -1.44
N VAL A 34 24.46 -27.97 -0.41
CA VAL A 34 25.35 -26.83 -0.14
C VAL A 34 26.41 -26.79 -1.24
N VAL A 35 26.47 -25.68 -1.96
CA VAL A 35 27.45 -25.46 -3.03
C VAL A 35 28.55 -24.48 -2.63
N GLU A 36 28.30 -23.67 -1.60
CA GLU A 36 29.26 -22.73 -1.04
C GLU A 36 29.04 -22.58 0.47
N TYR A 37 30.14 -22.49 1.21
CA TYR A 37 30.15 -22.26 2.65
C TYR A 37 31.33 -21.33 2.97
N SER A 38 31.06 -20.25 3.70
CA SER A 38 32.07 -19.34 4.19
C SER A 38 31.74 -18.95 5.63
N ASP A 39 32.71 -19.11 6.53
CA ASP A 39 32.67 -18.63 7.90
C ASP A 39 33.78 -17.59 8.02
N TYR A 40 33.39 -16.32 7.93
CA TYR A 40 34.30 -15.20 7.69
C TYR A 40 34.42 -14.25 8.88
N GLU A 41 33.48 -14.31 9.83
CA GLU A 41 33.48 -13.45 11.01
C GLU A 41 32.77 -14.14 12.18
N VAL A 42 33.25 -13.90 13.41
CA VAL A 42 32.61 -14.40 14.63
C VAL A 42 32.16 -13.22 15.47
N LEU A 43 30.85 -12.98 15.49
CA LEU A 43 30.23 -11.87 16.20
C LEU A 43 29.49 -12.33 17.47
N PRO A 44 29.35 -11.46 18.48
CA PRO A 44 28.53 -11.75 19.65
C PRO A 44 27.08 -11.94 19.23
N LEU A 45 26.45 -13.00 19.73
CA LEU A 45 25.02 -13.24 19.51
C LEU A 45 24.18 -12.22 20.30
N PRO A 46 23.23 -11.50 19.66
CA PRO A 46 22.29 -10.64 20.37
C PRO A 46 21.51 -11.38 21.47
N LYS A 47 21.26 -10.67 22.57
CA LYS A 47 20.56 -11.22 23.75
C LYS A 47 19.07 -11.44 23.44
N ALA A 48 18.48 -12.47 24.06
CA ALA A 48 17.02 -12.70 24.03
C ALA A 48 16.23 -11.78 24.97
N MET A 49 16.91 -11.13 25.92
CA MET A 49 16.24 -10.29 26.91
C MET A 49 15.69 -9.04 26.22
N GLY A 50 14.40 -8.79 26.38
CA GLY A 50 13.74 -7.61 25.80
C GLY A 50 13.30 -7.78 24.34
N THR A 51 13.37 -9.00 23.77
CA THR A 51 12.99 -9.26 22.36
C THR A 51 11.57 -9.82 22.20
N GLU A 52 10.93 -10.21 23.30
CA GLU A 52 9.66 -10.94 23.26
C GLU A 52 8.46 -10.02 23.03
N TYR A 53 7.57 -10.42 22.12
CA TYR A 53 6.37 -9.66 21.74
C TYR A 53 5.06 -10.35 22.13
N GLN A 54 5.12 -11.62 22.55
CA GLN A 54 3.93 -12.35 22.97
C GLN A 54 3.44 -11.86 24.33
N ALA A 55 2.18 -11.40 24.37
CA ALA A 55 1.58 -10.90 25.61
C ALA A 55 1.62 -11.89 26.79
N SER A 56 1.66 -13.20 26.53
CA SER A 56 1.79 -14.24 27.56
C SER A 56 3.15 -14.26 28.26
N GLU A 57 4.19 -13.75 27.61
CA GLU A 57 5.58 -13.79 28.08
C GLU A 57 6.07 -12.44 28.62
N ILE A 58 5.39 -11.34 28.28
CA ILE A 58 5.73 -9.99 28.75
C ILE A 58 5.41 -9.85 30.24
N LYS A 59 6.38 -9.34 31.01
CA LYS A 59 6.29 -9.13 32.46
C LYS A 59 6.03 -7.65 32.80
N PRO A 60 5.45 -7.35 33.97
CA PRO A 60 5.27 -5.97 34.44
C PRO A 60 6.59 -5.16 34.51
N PRO A 61 6.53 -3.81 34.43
CA PRO A 61 5.33 -2.98 34.43
C PRO A 61 4.63 -2.89 33.07
N PHE A 62 3.30 -2.88 33.09
CA PHE A 62 2.48 -2.60 31.91
C PHE A 62 2.10 -1.11 31.86
N PRO A 63 1.91 -0.53 30.66
CA PRO A 63 1.42 0.84 30.51
C PRO A 63 0.00 0.99 31.07
N ILE A 64 -0.45 2.24 31.23
CA ILE A 64 -1.81 2.56 31.66
C ILE A 64 -2.81 1.96 30.65
N PRO A 65 -3.78 1.13 31.10
CA PRO A 65 -4.71 0.48 30.18
C PRO A 65 -5.69 1.47 29.57
N VAL A 66 -6.01 1.26 28.30
CA VAL A 66 -7.10 1.97 27.60
C VAL A 66 -8.42 1.23 27.84
N LYS A 67 -9.52 1.96 28.01
CA LYS A 67 -10.85 1.36 28.18
C LYS A 67 -11.28 0.64 26.89
N PRO A 68 -11.92 -0.55 26.97
CA PRO A 68 -12.43 -1.24 25.78
C PRO A 68 -13.41 -0.38 24.98
N ILE A 69 -13.33 -0.46 23.65
CA ILE A 69 -14.25 0.19 22.70
C ILE A 69 -14.87 -0.90 21.83
N THR A 70 -16.17 -0.80 21.56
CA THR A 70 -16.87 -1.67 20.63
C THR A 70 -17.71 -0.85 19.65
N LEU A 71 -17.73 -1.27 18.39
CA LEU A 71 -18.60 -0.73 17.35
C LEU A 71 -19.67 -1.76 17.04
N VAL A 72 -20.94 -1.37 17.16
CA VAL A 72 -22.08 -2.25 16.91
C VAL A 72 -22.92 -1.68 15.76
N GLN A 73 -23.32 -2.56 14.84
CA GLN A 73 -24.25 -2.26 13.76
C GLN A 73 -25.55 -3.06 14.01
N PRO A 74 -26.58 -2.46 14.63
CA PRO A 74 -27.77 -3.20 15.07
C PRO A 74 -28.52 -3.93 13.95
N ASP A 75 -28.51 -3.34 12.76
CA ASP A 75 -29.19 -3.88 11.57
C ASP A 75 -28.24 -4.72 10.68
N GLY A 76 -27.03 -5.03 11.19
CA GLY A 76 -25.97 -5.68 10.43
C GLY A 76 -25.20 -4.71 9.51
N PRO A 77 -24.20 -5.24 8.77
CA PRO A 77 -23.44 -4.47 7.81
C PRO A 77 -24.27 -4.06 6.59
N SER A 78 -23.97 -2.90 5.99
CA SER A 78 -24.68 -2.39 4.82
C SER A 78 -24.20 -3.00 3.50
N PHE A 79 -23.08 -3.74 3.51
CA PHE A 79 -22.57 -4.43 2.34
C PHE A 79 -23.23 -5.79 2.16
N LYS A 80 -23.33 -6.25 0.91
CA LYS A 80 -23.78 -7.58 0.53
C LYS A 80 -22.67 -8.29 -0.22
N ILE A 81 -22.51 -9.58 0.07
CA ILE A 81 -21.55 -10.46 -0.58
C ILE A 81 -22.34 -11.55 -1.30
N ASN A 82 -22.10 -11.71 -2.61
CA ASN A 82 -22.63 -12.80 -3.42
C ASN A 82 -21.47 -13.48 -4.14
N GLY A 83 -20.99 -14.60 -3.60
CA GLY A 83 -19.70 -15.16 -4.00
C GLY A 83 -18.58 -14.16 -3.73
N GLN A 84 -17.88 -13.74 -4.79
CA GLN A 84 -16.82 -12.73 -4.74
C GLN A 84 -17.30 -11.32 -5.12
N GLN A 85 -18.58 -11.17 -5.48
CA GLN A 85 -19.16 -9.87 -5.80
C GLN A 85 -19.58 -9.17 -4.50
N ILE A 86 -19.08 -7.95 -4.30
CA ILE A 86 -19.42 -7.08 -3.19
C ILE A 86 -20.24 -5.90 -3.72
N SER A 87 -21.34 -5.60 -3.04
CA SER A 87 -22.15 -4.41 -3.27
C SER A 87 -22.30 -3.65 -1.95
N TRP A 88 -21.94 -2.38 -1.94
CA TRP A 88 -22.01 -1.54 -0.75
C TRP A 88 -22.32 -0.10 -1.13
N ALA A 89 -23.34 0.48 -0.48
CA ALA A 89 -23.86 1.79 -0.85
C ALA A 89 -24.07 1.87 -2.38
N ASP A 90 -23.35 2.79 -3.03
CA ASP A 90 -23.42 3.00 -4.48
C ASP A 90 -22.35 2.20 -5.25
N TRP A 91 -21.46 1.47 -4.57
CA TRP A 91 -20.39 0.69 -5.18
C TRP A 91 -20.79 -0.77 -5.47
N SER A 92 -20.23 -1.29 -6.56
CA SER A 92 -20.22 -2.72 -6.88
C SER A 92 -18.86 -3.10 -7.46
N PHE A 93 -18.22 -4.14 -6.93
CA PHE A 93 -16.92 -4.65 -7.38
C PHE A 93 -16.73 -6.12 -7.01
N HIS A 94 -15.73 -6.75 -7.62
CA HIS A 94 -15.34 -8.13 -7.37
C HIS A 94 -14.03 -8.16 -6.57
N ALA A 95 -13.93 -9.04 -5.57
CA ALA A 95 -12.73 -9.28 -4.79
C ALA A 95 -12.18 -10.68 -5.09
N ALA A 96 -11.00 -10.77 -5.71
CA ALA A 96 -10.35 -12.02 -6.07
C ALA A 96 -9.10 -12.26 -5.21
N PHE A 97 -8.70 -13.53 -5.13
CA PHE A 97 -7.44 -13.97 -4.58
C PHE A 97 -6.54 -14.51 -5.70
N ASP A 98 -5.29 -14.09 -5.72
CA ASP A 98 -4.24 -14.61 -6.59
C ASP A 98 -3.01 -14.95 -5.74
N VAL A 99 -2.33 -16.05 -6.08
CA VAL A 99 -1.21 -16.56 -5.28
C VAL A 99 0.00 -15.62 -5.29
N ARG A 100 0.17 -14.84 -6.36
CA ARG A 100 1.28 -13.88 -6.51
C ARG A 100 0.88 -12.47 -6.05
N ALA A 101 -0.26 -11.97 -6.52
CA ALA A 101 -0.73 -10.61 -6.19
C ALA A 101 -1.42 -10.49 -4.82
N GLY A 102 -1.95 -11.58 -4.28
CA GLY A 102 -2.85 -11.56 -3.13
C GLY A 102 -4.23 -11.01 -3.51
N LEU A 103 -4.67 -9.95 -2.81
CA LEU A 103 -5.98 -9.34 -3.03
C LEU A 103 -6.03 -8.55 -4.35
N VAL A 104 -6.99 -8.90 -5.21
CA VAL A 104 -7.25 -8.22 -6.49
C VAL A 104 -8.67 -7.64 -6.48
N ILE A 105 -8.78 -6.33 -6.71
CA ILE A 105 -10.07 -5.66 -6.95
C ILE A 105 -10.36 -5.69 -8.44
N SER A 106 -11.60 -5.97 -8.84
CA SER A 106 -12.00 -5.92 -10.24
C SER A 106 -13.39 -5.33 -10.45
N MET A 107 -13.63 -4.80 -11.65
CA MET A 107 -14.93 -4.33 -12.13
C MET A 107 -15.58 -3.26 -11.23
N ALA A 108 -14.78 -2.46 -10.52
CA ALA A 108 -15.29 -1.48 -9.59
C ALA A 108 -16.04 -0.37 -10.32
N SER A 109 -17.33 -0.27 -10.00
CA SER A 109 -18.28 0.65 -10.59
C SER A 109 -19.10 1.33 -9.51
N ILE A 110 -19.39 2.62 -9.70
CA ILE A 110 -20.22 3.41 -8.78
C ILE A 110 -21.53 3.82 -9.46
N PHE A 111 -22.64 3.71 -8.74
CA PHE A 111 -23.96 4.11 -9.20
C PHE A 111 -24.10 5.63 -9.17
N ASP A 112 -24.31 6.23 -10.34
CA ASP A 112 -24.56 7.65 -10.46
C ASP A 112 -26.08 7.90 -10.43
N MET A 113 -26.58 8.34 -9.27
CA MET A 113 -28.00 8.64 -9.08
C MET A 113 -28.56 9.66 -10.08
N ASN A 114 -27.75 10.60 -10.58
CA ASN A 114 -28.20 11.60 -11.54
C ASN A 114 -28.31 11.02 -12.96
N LYS A 115 -27.58 9.94 -13.26
CA LYS A 115 -27.63 9.22 -14.56
C LYS A 115 -28.43 7.92 -14.52
N GLY A 116 -28.81 7.44 -13.33
CA GLY A 116 -29.58 6.21 -13.15
C GLY A 116 -28.85 4.94 -13.58
N LYS A 117 -27.51 4.92 -13.53
CA LYS A 117 -26.70 3.77 -13.98
C LYS A 117 -25.39 3.65 -13.21
N TYR A 118 -24.85 2.44 -13.16
CA TYR A 118 -23.46 2.19 -12.76
C TYR A 118 -22.50 2.71 -13.82
N ARG A 119 -21.39 3.29 -13.36
CA ARG A 119 -20.32 3.83 -14.21
C ARG A 119 -19.00 3.21 -13.73
N ARG A 120 -18.25 2.64 -14.67
CA ARG A 120 -16.98 1.98 -14.40
C ARG A 120 -15.93 3.01 -13.94
N VAL A 121 -15.05 2.58 -13.05
CA VAL A 121 -13.93 3.37 -12.53
C VAL A 121 -12.62 2.60 -12.63
N LEU A 122 -12.60 1.34 -12.18
CA LEU A 122 -11.40 0.50 -12.14
C LEU A 122 -11.77 -0.88 -12.66
N TYR A 123 -11.15 -1.31 -13.77
CA TYR A 123 -11.32 -2.66 -14.30
C TYR A 123 -10.59 -3.67 -13.42
N LYS A 124 -9.32 -3.40 -13.08
CA LYS A 124 -8.51 -4.27 -12.22
C LYS A 124 -7.47 -3.47 -11.43
N GLY A 125 -7.36 -3.74 -10.14
CA GLY A 125 -6.37 -3.14 -9.25
C GLY A 125 -5.74 -4.16 -8.31
N HIS A 126 -4.41 -4.16 -8.20
CA HIS A 126 -3.66 -5.01 -7.27
C HIS A 126 -2.23 -4.49 -7.05
N LEU A 127 -1.57 -4.99 -6.00
CA LEU A 127 -0.14 -4.81 -5.81
C LEU A 127 0.60 -5.74 -6.78
N SER A 128 1.39 -5.15 -7.69
CA SER A 128 2.07 -5.89 -8.77
C SER A 128 3.43 -6.40 -8.33
N GLU A 129 4.18 -5.59 -7.57
CA GLU A 129 5.48 -5.98 -7.03
C GLU A 129 5.83 -5.14 -5.80
N ALA A 130 6.66 -5.68 -4.91
CA ALA A 130 7.37 -4.91 -3.91
C ALA A 130 8.87 -5.16 -4.04
N PHE A 131 9.68 -4.12 -3.90
CA PHE A 131 11.13 -4.18 -3.93
C PHE A 131 11.71 -3.66 -2.62
N VAL A 132 12.52 -4.48 -1.95
CA VAL A 132 13.07 -4.21 -0.60
C VAL A 132 14.59 -4.30 -0.63
N PRO A 133 15.30 -3.26 -1.10
CA PRO A 133 16.76 -3.22 -1.09
C PRO A 133 17.32 -2.86 0.29
N TYR A 134 18.23 -3.68 0.80
CA TYR A 134 19.06 -3.34 1.95
C TYR A 134 20.30 -2.55 1.52
N MET A 135 20.76 -1.66 2.40
CA MET A 135 21.84 -0.69 2.12
C MET A 135 23.19 -1.09 2.71
N ASP A 136 23.35 -2.34 3.12
CA ASP A 136 24.61 -2.89 3.60
C ASP A 136 25.35 -3.60 2.45
N PRO A 137 26.46 -3.04 1.94
CA PRO A 137 27.19 -3.57 0.81
C PRO A 137 28.15 -4.71 1.19
N THR A 138 28.20 -5.13 2.46
CA THR A 138 29.17 -6.12 2.95
C THR A 138 28.77 -7.56 2.62
N GLU A 139 29.74 -8.46 2.74
CA GLU A 139 29.52 -9.91 2.62
C GLU A 139 28.41 -10.34 3.60
N GLY A 140 27.50 -11.19 3.12
CA GLY A 140 26.31 -11.60 3.88
C GLY A 140 25.07 -10.72 3.68
N TRP A 141 25.22 -9.48 3.18
CA TRP A 141 24.12 -8.51 3.04
C TRP A 141 23.88 -7.98 1.64
N TYR A 142 24.93 -7.79 0.81
CA TYR A 142 24.82 -7.11 -0.49
C TYR A 142 23.75 -7.67 -1.45
N TYR A 143 23.39 -8.94 -1.31
CA TYR A 143 22.41 -9.62 -2.17
C TYR A 143 20.96 -9.47 -1.70
N LYS A 144 20.71 -8.98 -0.48
CA LYS A 144 19.38 -8.86 0.13
C LYS A 144 18.60 -7.70 -0.51
N THR A 145 17.94 -7.99 -1.62
CA THR A 145 17.18 -7.02 -2.42
C THR A 145 15.89 -7.66 -2.92
N TYR A 146 15.01 -7.98 -1.97
CA TYR A 146 13.88 -8.88 -2.18
C TYR A 146 12.85 -8.33 -3.16
N PHE A 147 12.26 -9.22 -3.95
CA PHE A 147 11.08 -8.97 -4.78
C PHE A 147 9.91 -9.77 -4.21
N ASP A 148 9.29 -9.27 -3.14
CA ASP A 148 8.34 -10.03 -2.31
C ASP A 148 7.22 -10.69 -3.13
N GLY A 149 6.68 -9.97 -4.11
CA GLY A 149 5.63 -10.47 -4.98
C GLY A 149 6.14 -11.55 -5.93
N GLY A 150 7.22 -11.29 -6.66
CA GLY A 150 7.74 -12.21 -7.65
C GLY A 150 8.52 -13.42 -7.12
N GLU A 151 9.24 -13.27 -6.00
CA GLU A 151 10.09 -14.31 -5.40
C GLU A 151 9.34 -15.17 -4.39
N PHE A 152 8.40 -14.58 -3.63
CA PHE A 152 7.69 -15.28 -2.54
C PHE A 152 6.16 -15.32 -2.70
N GLY A 153 5.58 -14.38 -3.45
CA GLY A 153 4.14 -14.29 -3.69
C GLY A 153 3.39 -13.69 -2.52
N PHE A 154 2.71 -12.56 -2.74
CA PHE A 154 1.93 -11.91 -1.68
C PHE A 154 0.74 -12.76 -1.21
N GLY A 155 0.14 -13.53 -2.11
CA GLY A 155 -0.96 -14.44 -1.79
C GLY A 155 -0.49 -15.69 -1.07
N LEU A 156 0.61 -16.30 -1.52
CA LEU A 156 1.25 -17.44 -0.83
C LEU A 156 1.70 -17.06 0.59
N SER A 157 2.14 -15.82 0.77
CA SER A 157 2.59 -15.27 2.04
C SER A 157 1.47 -14.59 2.85
N ALA A 158 0.22 -14.67 2.38
CA ALA A 158 -0.92 -14.12 3.10
C ALA A 158 -1.23 -14.94 4.37
N VAL A 159 -1.54 -14.25 5.47
CA VAL A 159 -1.81 -14.90 6.77
C VAL A 159 -3.29 -14.85 7.13
N SER A 160 -3.72 -15.80 7.96
CA SER A 160 -5.08 -15.81 8.51
C SER A 160 -5.29 -14.64 9.48
N LEU A 161 -6.17 -13.72 9.09
CA LEU A 161 -6.49 -12.53 9.88
C LEU A 161 -7.15 -12.94 11.21
N GLN A 162 -6.71 -12.29 12.28
CA GLN A 162 -7.19 -12.49 13.64
C GLN A 162 -8.43 -11.61 13.90
N PRO A 163 -9.63 -12.21 14.08
CA PRO A 163 -10.85 -11.44 14.31
C PRO A 163 -10.73 -10.55 15.55
N GLN A 164 -11.34 -9.35 15.47
CA GLN A 164 -11.33 -8.30 16.50
C GLN A 164 -9.97 -7.65 16.78
N LYS A 165 -8.88 -8.12 16.15
CA LYS A 165 -7.55 -7.51 16.21
C LYS A 165 -7.19 -6.88 14.88
N ASP A 166 -7.13 -7.69 13.82
CA ASP A 166 -6.81 -7.21 12.47
C ASP A 166 -8.02 -6.58 11.79
N CYS A 167 -9.22 -7.09 12.10
CA CYS A 167 -10.48 -6.63 11.55
C CYS A 167 -11.52 -6.44 12.67
N PRO A 168 -12.42 -5.43 12.57
CA PRO A 168 -13.40 -5.16 13.60
C PRO A 168 -14.45 -6.28 13.73
N PRO A 169 -15.22 -6.32 14.83
CA PRO A 169 -16.22 -7.36 15.07
C PRO A 169 -17.31 -7.49 13.98
N SER A 170 -17.59 -6.42 13.23
CA SER A 170 -18.58 -6.43 12.14
C SER A 170 -18.01 -6.88 10.78
N ALA A 171 -16.74 -7.29 10.74
CA ALA A 171 -16.11 -7.75 9.52
C ALA A 171 -16.67 -9.09 9.03
N ALA A 172 -16.81 -9.22 7.71
CA ALA A 172 -16.97 -10.51 7.05
C ALA A 172 -15.62 -10.95 6.48
N PHE A 173 -15.37 -12.25 6.44
CA PHE A 173 -14.09 -12.82 6.00
C PHE A 173 -14.28 -13.68 4.75
N PHE A 174 -13.20 -13.77 3.98
CA PHE A 174 -13.08 -14.65 2.82
C PHE A 174 -11.91 -15.59 3.03
N ASP A 175 -12.03 -16.80 2.50
CA ASP A 175 -10.92 -17.75 2.47
C ASP A 175 -10.20 -17.70 1.12
N GLY A 176 -8.89 -17.93 1.16
CA GLY A 176 -8.03 -18.09 -0.01
C GLY A 176 -7.75 -19.56 -0.27
N HIS A 177 -7.52 -19.91 -1.52
CA HIS A 177 -7.02 -21.24 -1.88
C HIS A 177 -5.87 -21.11 -2.87
N TYR A 178 -4.84 -21.92 -2.69
CA TYR A 178 -3.72 -22.06 -3.61
C TYR A 178 -3.35 -23.54 -3.80
N ALA A 179 -2.50 -23.83 -4.78
CA ALA A 179 -1.97 -25.18 -4.97
C ALA A 179 -0.59 -25.29 -4.31
N ASP A 180 -0.36 -26.32 -3.50
CA ASP A 180 0.97 -26.61 -2.96
C ASP A 180 1.92 -27.12 -4.06
N GLN A 181 3.17 -27.41 -3.67
CA GLN A 181 4.21 -27.92 -4.58
C GLN A 181 3.89 -29.27 -5.25
N TYR A 182 2.85 -29.98 -4.79
CA TYR A 182 2.36 -31.24 -5.36
C TYR A 182 1.02 -31.06 -6.09
N GLY A 183 0.48 -29.84 -6.15
CA GLY A 183 -0.79 -29.52 -6.78
C GLY A 183 -2.02 -29.72 -5.89
N ASN A 184 -1.85 -30.01 -4.59
CA ASN A 184 -2.99 -30.15 -3.68
C ASN A 184 -3.53 -28.76 -3.28
N PRO A 185 -4.87 -28.60 -3.13
CA PRO A 185 -5.44 -27.35 -2.67
C PRO A 185 -5.13 -27.12 -1.19
N VAL A 186 -4.55 -25.96 -0.88
CA VAL A 186 -4.32 -25.46 0.48
C VAL A 186 -5.28 -24.29 0.72
N ARG A 187 -6.03 -24.35 1.82
CA ARG A 187 -6.94 -23.29 2.26
C ARG A 187 -6.24 -22.37 3.26
N ILE A 188 -6.32 -21.06 3.02
CA ILE A 188 -5.96 -20.02 3.98
C ILE A 188 -7.27 -19.44 4.51
N GLU A 189 -7.59 -19.73 5.77
CA GLU A 189 -8.81 -19.20 6.38
C GLU A 189 -8.68 -17.69 6.63
N ASN A 190 -9.76 -16.93 6.47
CA ASN A 190 -9.79 -15.50 6.78
C ASN A 190 -8.67 -14.68 6.09
N VAL A 191 -8.36 -14.98 4.83
CA VAL A 191 -7.23 -14.37 4.10
C VAL A 191 -7.44 -12.87 3.82
N PHE A 192 -8.68 -12.43 3.61
CA PHE A 192 -9.04 -11.01 3.64
C PHE A 192 -10.39 -10.80 4.29
N CYS A 193 -10.58 -9.60 4.86
CA CYS A 193 -11.82 -9.20 5.49
C CYS A 193 -12.40 -7.95 4.83
N VAL A 194 -13.72 -7.79 4.93
CA VAL A 194 -14.46 -6.60 4.51
C VAL A 194 -15.26 -6.04 5.67
N PHE A 195 -15.18 -4.73 5.90
CA PHE A 195 -15.90 -4.06 6.98
C PHE A 195 -16.21 -2.60 6.65
N GLU A 196 -17.21 -2.04 7.32
CA GLU A 196 -17.50 -0.62 7.29
C GLU A 196 -16.70 0.11 8.37
N ARG A 197 -16.06 1.22 8.00
CA ARG A 197 -15.25 2.04 8.90
C ARG A 197 -15.96 3.35 9.21
N TYR A 198 -16.05 3.66 10.50
CA TYR A 198 -16.41 4.99 11.01
C TYR A 198 -15.37 5.42 12.05
N ALA A 199 -14.42 6.24 11.63
CA ALA A 199 -13.34 6.76 12.48
C ALA A 199 -13.67 8.12 13.13
N GLY A 200 -14.92 8.59 13.00
CA GLY A 200 -15.32 9.95 13.41
C GLY A 200 -15.17 11.01 12.31
N ASP A 201 -14.76 10.61 11.11
CA ASP A 201 -14.57 11.51 9.96
C ASP A 201 -15.88 12.18 9.50
N VAL A 202 -15.74 13.41 9.00
CA VAL A 202 -16.83 14.22 8.43
C VAL A 202 -16.78 14.09 6.91
N ALA A 203 -17.88 13.64 6.30
CA ALA A 203 -18.01 13.55 4.85
C ALA A 203 -18.08 14.95 4.21
N TRP A 204 -18.90 15.83 4.80
CA TRP A 204 -18.97 17.25 4.50
C TRP A 204 -19.72 18.00 5.61
N ARG A 205 -19.44 19.30 5.75
CA ARG A 205 -20.16 20.18 6.68
C ARG A 205 -20.18 21.62 6.21
N HIS A 206 -21.18 22.37 6.67
CA HIS A 206 -21.21 23.82 6.55
C HIS A 206 -21.98 24.44 7.73
N THR A 207 -21.58 25.66 8.11
CA THR A 207 -22.27 26.50 9.08
C THR A 207 -22.39 27.89 8.43
N GLU A 208 -23.60 28.26 8.03
CA GLU A 208 -23.91 29.55 7.43
C GLU A 208 -24.39 30.51 8.51
N VAL A 209 -23.72 31.66 8.60
CA VAL A 209 -23.93 32.72 9.60
C VAL A 209 -23.96 34.11 8.97
N ALA A 210 -23.78 34.21 7.65
CA ALA A 210 -23.78 35.48 6.93
C ALA A 210 -25.20 35.97 6.61
N ILE A 211 -26.21 35.11 6.74
CA ILE A 211 -27.62 35.47 6.55
C ILE A 211 -28.12 36.13 7.85
N PRO A 212 -28.46 37.43 7.84
CA PRO A 212 -28.83 38.13 9.07
C PRO A 212 -30.02 37.49 9.79
N GLY A 213 -29.82 37.12 11.06
CA GLY A 213 -30.86 36.50 11.89
C GLY A 213 -31.03 34.99 11.70
N GLU A 214 -30.21 34.35 10.87
CA GLU A 214 -30.25 32.90 10.63
C GLU A 214 -28.91 32.24 10.97
N GLU A 215 -28.98 31.10 11.65
CA GLU A 215 -27.86 30.17 11.82
C GLU A 215 -28.27 28.82 11.22
N ILE A 216 -27.62 28.42 10.14
CA ILE A 216 -27.92 27.16 9.44
C ILE A 216 -26.70 26.24 9.54
N VAL A 217 -26.88 25.09 10.19
CA VAL A 217 -25.81 24.11 10.42
C VAL A 217 -26.17 22.78 9.79
N GLU A 218 -25.26 22.22 9.01
CA GLU A 218 -25.43 20.90 8.40
C GLU A 218 -24.10 20.12 8.43
N VAL A 219 -24.13 18.86 8.90
CA VAL A 219 -22.95 17.99 9.04
C VAL A 219 -23.31 16.56 8.66
N ARG A 220 -22.49 15.93 7.81
CA ARG A 220 -22.62 14.52 7.45
C ARG A 220 -21.39 13.72 7.86
N LYS A 221 -21.62 12.51 8.38
CA LYS A 221 -20.59 11.55 8.77
C LYS A 221 -20.06 10.82 7.54
N GLU A 222 -18.77 10.54 7.52
CA GLU A 222 -18.14 9.66 6.53
C GLU A 222 -18.22 8.21 7.01
N VAL A 223 -18.71 7.32 6.15
CA VAL A 223 -18.60 5.87 6.35
C VAL A 223 -18.03 5.32 5.07
N SER A 224 -16.94 4.56 5.19
CA SER A 224 -16.28 3.90 4.07
C SER A 224 -16.30 2.39 4.23
N LEU A 225 -16.10 1.67 3.12
CA LEU A 225 -15.91 0.22 3.12
C LEU A 225 -14.43 -0.09 2.94
N VAL A 226 -13.87 -0.94 3.78
CA VAL A 226 -12.47 -1.36 3.71
C VAL A 226 -12.41 -2.85 3.40
N LEU A 227 -11.60 -3.23 2.41
CA LEU A 227 -11.10 -4.58 2.23
C LEU A 227 -9.65 -4.63 2.69
N ARG A 228 -9.33 -5.56 3.60
CA ARG A 228 -8.00 -5.70 4.20
C ARG A 228 -7.44 -7.10 3.98
N MET A 229 -6.15 -7.16 3.63
CA MET A 229 -5.33 -8.37 3.65
C MET A 229 -4.03 -8.07 4.41
N VAL A 230 -3.49 -9.07 5.10
CA VAL A 230 -2.14 -9.01 5.70
C VAL A 230 -1.27 -10.07 5.04
N THR A 231 -0.11 -9.65 4.57
CA THR A 231 0.93 -10.52 4.00
C THR A 231 2.17 -10.45 4.86
N VAL A 232 2.75 -11.60 5.18
CA VAL A 232 3.97 -11.70 5.99
C VAL A 232 5.07 -12.37 5.18
N VAL A 233 6.08 -11.60 4.77
CA VAL A 233 7.25 -12.13 4.04
C VAL A 233 8.44 -12.08 4.98
N GLY A 234 8.82 -13.25 5.49
CA GLY A 234 9.90 -13.38 6.46
C GLY A 234 9.60 -12.61 7.75
N ASN A 235 10.28 -11.48 7.92
CA ASN A 235 10.21 -10.61 9.09
C ASN A 235 9.20 -9.47 8.96
N TYR A 236 8.72 -9.14 7.76
CA TYR A 236 7.85 -7.98 7.52
C TYR A 236 6.38 -8.32 7.39
N ASP A 237 5.53 -7.47 7.97
CA ASP A 237 4.08 -7.51 7.86
C ASP A 237 3.58 -6.34 7.00
N TYR A 238 2.89 -6.64 5.89
CA TYR A 238 2.24 -5.67 5.01
C TYR A 238 0.71 -5.71 5.20
N ILE A 239 0.16 -4.65 5.78
CA ILE A 239 -1.28 -4.48 5.98
C ILE A 239 -1.84 -3.67 4.80
N THR A 240 -2.49 -4.33 3.84
CA THR A 240 -2.99 -3.69 2.61
C THR A 240 -4.49 -3.46 2.67
N ASP A 241 -4.90 -2.20 2.52
CA ASP A 241 -6.29 -1.75 2.58
C ASP A 241 -6.73 -1.15 1.23
N TRP A 242 -7.85 -1.63 0.71
CA TRP A 242 -8.65 -0.97 -0.34
C TRP A 242 -9.90 -0.35 0.29
N GLU A 243 -9.96 0.97 0.31
CA GLU A 243 -11.05 1.73 0.92
C GLU A 243 -11.92 2.41 -0.14
N PHE A 244 -13.22 2.10 -0.14
CA PHE A 244 -14.22 2.70 -1.02
C PHE A 244 -15.04 3.74 -0.25
N LYS A 245 -15.11 4.96 -0.77
CA LYS A 245 -15.86 6.07 -0.18
C LYS A 245 -17.13 6.37 -0.96
N ARG A 246 -18.16 6.85 -0.27
CA ARG A 246 -19.43 7.27 -0.91
C ARG A 246 -19.25 8.51 -1.80
N SER A 247 -18.18 9.27 -1.59
CA SER A 247 -17.74 10.36 -2.48
C SER A 247 -17.35 9.91 -3.88
N GLY A 248 -17.17 8.59 -4.07
CA GLY A 248 -16.58 8.00 -5.27
C GLY A 248 -15.07 7.85 -5.17
N SER A 249 -14.43 8.25 -4.06
CA SER A 249 -12.99 8.01 -3.90
C SER A 249 -12.68 6.53 -3.65
N ILE A 250 -11.57 6.06 -4.21
CA ILE A 250 -10.92 4.80 -3.84
C ILE A 250 -9.58 5.17 -3.19
N LYS A 251 -9.37 4.81 -1.93
CA LYS A 251 -8.14 5.05 -1.20
C LYS A 251 -7.43 3.72 -0.98
N VAL A 252 -6.15 3.67 -1.34
CA VAL A 252 -5.30 2.51 -1.09
C VAL A 252 -4.32 2.89 0.00
N ARG A 253 -4.12 2.01 0.99
CA ARG A 253 -3.17 2.20 2.07
C ARG A 253 -2.39 0.91 2.28
N VAL A 254 -1.09 1.06 2.54
CA VAL A 254 -0.25 -0.01 3.06
C VAL A 254 0.29 0.41 4.43
N GLY A 255 0.18 -0.49 5.41
CA GLY A 255 0.88 -0.40 6.67
C GLY A 255 2.06 -1.37 6.70
N LEU A 256 3.22 -0.91 7.18
CA LEU A 256 4.40 -1.72 7.44
C LEU A 256 4.49 -1.95 8.95
N SER A 257 4.64 -3.20 9.37
CA SER A 257 4.94 -3.60 10.76
C SER A 257 5.84 -4.83 10.71
N GLY A 258 5.86 -5.63 11.77
CA GLY A 258 6.72 -6.80 11.87
C GLY A 258 8.04 -6.47 12.56
N ILE A 259 9.08 -7.23 12.24
CA ILE A 259 10.36 -7.19 12.93
C ILE A 259 11.42 -6.67 11.95
N ILE A 260 12.25 -5.74 12.40
CA ILE A 260 13.41 -5.29 11.62
C ILE A 260 14.38 -6.46 11.34
N GLU A 261 14.96 -6.51 10.14
CA GLU A 261 16.03 -7.48 9.89
C GLU A 261 17.32 -6.96 10.53
N ALA A 262 17.82 -7.68 11.53
CA ALA A 262 18.96 -7.26 12.31
C ALA A 262 20.27 -7.88 11.80
N ARG A 263 21.37 -7.16 12.00
CA ARG A 263 22.76 -7.58 11.85
C ARG A 263 23.44 -7.62 13.22
N ALA A 264 24.19 -8.67 13.52
CA ALA A 264 24.96 -8.71 14.77
C ALA A 264 26.18 -7.76 14.71
N THR A 265 26.66 -7.29 15.86
CA THR A 265 27.89 -6.49 15.95
C THR A 265 28.58 -6.63 17.29
N HIS A 266 29.87 -6.28 17.36
CA HIS A 266 30.59 -6.14 18.63
C HIS A 266 30.15 -4.92 19.46
N TYR A 267 29.51 -3.93 18.84
CA TYR A 267 29.12 -2.69 19.51
C TYR A 267 28.01 -2.89 20.52
N THR A 268 28.15 -2.24 21.67
CA THR A 268 27.12 -2.17 22.71
C THR A 268 26.61 -0.75 22.93
N HIS A 269 27.36 0.26 22.49
CA HIS A 269 27.03 1.67 22.65
C HIS A 269 27.49 2.47 21.43
N GLU A 270 26.81 3.59 21.16
CA GLU A 270 27.06 4.41 19.97
C GLU A 270 28.47 5.01 19.94
N GLU A 271 29.05 5.36 21.10
CA GLU A 271 30.37 5.99 21.18
C GLU A 271 31.52 5.06 20.75
N GLN A 272 31.23 3.76 20.59
CA GLN A 272 32.19 2.77 20.11
C GLN A 272 32.30 2.76 18.57
N ILE A 273 31.31 3.31 17.88
CA ILE A 273 31.19 3.29 16.42
C ILE A 273 32.13 4.33 15.82
N LYS A 274 32.93 3.91 14.83
CA LYS A 274 33.91 4.76 14.13
C LYS A 274 33.81 4.66 12.60
N GLU A 275 32.80 3.95 12.13
CA GLU A 275 32.57 3.63 10.73
C GLU A 275 31.08 3.73 10.42
N ASP A 276 30.73 3.61 9.14
CA ASP A 276 29.34 3.53 8.73
C ASP A 276 28.81 2.12 9.05
N LEU A 277 27.72 2.06 9.83
CA LEU A 277 27.06 0.80 10.17
C LEU A 277 26.09 0.33 9.10
N TYR A 278 25.78 1.17 8.11
CA TYR A 278 24.72 0.94 7.14
C TYR A 278 23.35 0.75 7.80
N GLY A 279 23.17 1.30 9.01
CA GLY A 279 22.01 1.08 9.87
C GLY A 279 22.13 1.79 11.21
N THR A 280 21.22 1.49 12.13
CA THR A 280 21.16 2.06 13.47
C THR A 280 21.45 1.00 14.52
N LEU A 281 22.30 1.28 15.51
CA LEU A 281 22.46 0.42 16.68
C LEU A 281 21.23 0.57 17.58
N VAL A 282 20.30 -0.39 17.53
CA VAL A 282 19.00 -0.29 18.22
C VAL A 282 19.00 -0.96 19.61
N ALA A 283 19.89 -1.93 19.80
CA ALA A 283 20.15 -2.61 21.07
C ALA A 283 21.61 -3.05 21.13
N GLU A 284 22.07 -3.50 22.30
CA GLU A 284 23.41 -4.10 22.42
C GLU A 284 23.59 -5.21 21.37
N ASN A 285 24.70 -5.15 20.64
CA ASN A 285 25.08 -6.10 19.60
C ASN A 285 24.12 -6.19 18.40
N THR A 286 23.18 -5.25 18.24
CA THR A 286 22.09 -5.36 17.25
C THR A 286 22.00 -4.10 16.40
N ILE A 287 22.40 -4.20 15.13
CA ILE A 287 22.23 -3.16 14.12
C ILE A 287 20.96 -3.45 13.34
N ALA A 288 20.09 -2.46 13.21
CA ALA A 288 18.96 -2.49 12.31
C ALA A 288 19.38 -1.87 10.98
N THR A 289 19.52 -2.68 9.94
CA THR A 289 20.10 -2.24 8.66
C THR A 289 19.14 -1.30 7.91
N ASN A 290 19.66 -0.22 7.34
CA ASN A 290 18.91 0.70 6.48
C ASN A 290 18.39 -0.05 5.24
N HIS A 291 17.15 0.24 4.84
CA HIS A 291 16.53 -0.39 3.67
C HIS A 291 15.35 0.46 3.18
N ASP A 292 14.85 0.13 2.00
CA ASP A 292 13.66 0.76 1.43
C ASP A 292 12.52 -0.23 1.26
N HIS A 293 11.29 0.26 1.15
CA HIS A 293 10.16 -0.52 0.65
C HIS A 293 9.50 0.22 -0.51
N TYR A 294 9.50 -0.38 -1.70
CA TYR A 294 8.86 0.16 -2.91
C TYR A 294 7.72 -0.73 -3.37
N LEU A 295 6.48 -0.29 -3.22
CA LEU A 295 5.28 -1.05 -3.56
C LEU A 295 4.61 -0.48 -4.80
N THR A 296 4.62 -1.22 -5.91
CA THR A 296 4.08 -0.77 -7.20
C THR A 296 2.72 -1.37 -7.48
N TYR A 297 1.70 -0.53 -7.61
CA TYR A 297 0.33 -0.93 -7.90
C TYR A 297 0.04 -0.88 -9.40
N TYR A 298 -0.64 -1.92 -9.87
CA TYR A 298 -1.29 -1.97 -11.18
C TYR A 298 -2.71 -1.44 -11.03
N LEU A 299 -3.08 -0.42 -11.82
CA LEU A 299 -4.38 0.27 -11.76
C LEU A 299 -4.94 0.43 -13.18
N ASP A 300 -5.66 -0.58 -13.65
CA ASP A 300 -6.35 -0.57 -14.93
C ASP A 300 -7.66 0.22 -14.80
N LEU A 301 -7.64 1.48 -15.24
CA LEU A 301 -8.68 2.47 -15.00
C LEU A 301 -9.54 2.67 -16.25
N ASP A 302 -10.71 2.05 -16.24
CA ASP A 302 -11.78 2.26 -17.22
C ASP A 302 -12.72 3.39 -16.77
N ILE A 303 -12.30 4.65 -16.91
CA ILE A 303 -13.12 5.80 -16.48
C ILE A 303 -14.34 5.94 -17.40
N ASP A 304 -15.47 5.37 -16.98
CA ASP A 304 -16.70 5.28 -17.78
C ASP A 304 -16.42 4.66 -19.17
N GLY A 305 -15.53 3.66 -19.26
CA GLY A 305 -15.14 2.99 -20.52
C GLY A 305 -13.63 3.00 -20.74
N GLU A 306 -13.18 2.25 -21.75
CA GLU A 306 -11.77 1.92 -22.00
C GLU A 306 -11.00 3.09 -22.63
N GLU A 307 -11.61 3.93 -23.48
CA GLU A 307 -10.86 4.98 -24.18
C GLU A 307 -10.54 6.17 -23.27
N ASN A 308 -9.34 6.19 -22.70
CA ASN A 308 -8.90 7.11 -21.66
C ASN A 308 -7.57 7.80 -22.05
N SER A 309 -7.23 8.88 -21.35
CA SER A 309 -5.99 9.63 -21.53
C SER A 309 -5.47 10.13 -20.19
N LEU A 310 -4.15 10.14 -20.00
CA LEU A 310 -3.50 10.85 -18.91
C LEU A 310 -3.38 12.35 -19.24
N VAL A 311 -3.83 13.21 -18.33
CA VAL A 311 -3.71 14.67 -18.42
C VAL A 311 -2.90 15.20 -17.24
N LYS A 312 -1.77 15.83 -17.53
CA LYS A 312 -0.99 16.64 -16.58
C LYS A 312 -1.63 18.01 -16.46
N THR A 313 -2.05 18.36 -15.24
CA THR A 313 -2.69 19.64 -14.94
C THR A 313 -1.75 20.48 -14.08
N LYS A 314 -0.90 21.29 -14.73
CA LYS A 314 0.15 22.08 -14.09
C LYS A 314 -0.39 23.42 -13.59
N MET A 315 -0.09 23.78 -12.35
CA MET A 315 -0.38 25.10 -11.79
C MET A 315 0.80 26.03 -12.03
N LYS A 316 0.59 27.14 -12.76
CA LYS A 316 1.64 28.10 -13.11
C LYS A 316 1.32 29.48 -12.58
N THR A 317 2.31 30.13 -11.97
CA THR A 317 2.23 31.55 -11.63
C THR A 317 2.17 32.38 -12.91
N ALA A 318 1.17 33.23 -13.02
CA ALA A 318 1.00 34.22 -14.08
C ALA A 318 1.09 35.63 -13.50
N THR A 319 1.73 36.53 -14.24
CA THR A 319 1.79 37.95 -13.89
C THR A 319 0.56 38.67 -14.41
N SER A 320 0.08 39.64 -13.64
CA SER A 320 -1.00 40.52 -14.08
C SER A 320 -0.46 41.54 -15.09
N ASN A 321 -1.32 41.98 -16.01
CA ASN A 321 -1.00 42.93 -17.07
C ASN A 321 -1.04 44.41 -16.64
N GLY A 322 -1.17 44.71 -15.34
CA GLY A 322 -1.27 46.07 -14.81
C GLY A 322 -2.70 46.61 -14.64
N ASP A 323 -3.71 45.91 -15.19
CA ASP A 323 -5.13 46.32 -15.10
C ASP A 323 -5.80 45.96 -13.76
N THR A 324 -5.04 45.35 -12.85
CA THR A 324 -5.50 44.96 -11.52
C THR A 324 -4.46 45.34 -10.47
N PRO A 325 -4.87 45.74 -9.25
CA PRO A 325 -3.94 45.97 -8.14
C PRO A 325 -3.09 44.74 -7.77
N ARG A 326 -3.52 43.54 -8.17
CA ARG A 326 -2.78 42.29 -7.95
C ARG A 326 -1.61 42.18 -8.92
N LYS A 327 -0.42 41.84 -8.42
CA LYS A 327 0.77 41.60 -9.28
C LYS A 327 0.76 40.23 -9.97
N SER A 328 0.08 39.24 -9.39
CA SER A 328 0.08 37.87 -9.89
C SER A 328 -1.17 37.08 -9.49
N TYR A 329 -1.36 35.96 -10.18
CA TYR A 329 -2.32 34.89 -9.91
C TYR A 329 -1.71 33.55 -10.36
N TRP A 330 -2.39 32.44 -10.15
CA TRP A 330 -2.01 31.17 -10.77
C TRP A 330 -3.04 30.78 -11.81
N THR A 331 -2.59 30.10 -12.86
CA THR A 331 -3.42 29.55 -13.92
C THR A 331 -3.13 28.06 -14.09
N VAL A 332 -3.98 27.38 -14.85
CA VAL A 332 -3.89 25.94 -15.08
C VAL A 332 -3.53 25.69 -16.54
N VAL A 333 -2.45 24.96 -16.77
CA VAL A 333 -2.08 24.44 -18.09
C VAL A 333 -2.34 22.94 -18.10
N ARG A 334 -3.18 22.50 -19.04
CA ARG A 334 -3.52 21.07 -19.22
C ARG A 334 -2.79 20.52 -20.42
N GLU A 335 -2.09 19.42 -20.23
CA GLU A 335 -1.29 18.75 -21.23
C GLU A 335 -1.67 17.27 -21.27
N THR A 336 -2.17 16.80 -22.40
CA THR A 336 -2.45 15.38 -22.61
C THR A 336 -1.15 14.66 -22.91
N VAL A 337 -0.86 13.61 -22.15
CA VAL A 337 0.33 12.77 -22.36
C VAL A 337 0.03 11.76 -23.45
N LYS A 338 0.92 11.66 -24.44
CA LYS A 338 0.64 10.92 -25.68
C LYS A 338 1.29 9.55 -25.73
N ASN A 339 2.42 9.36 -25.06
CA ASN A 339 3.18 8.13 -25.14
C ASN A 339 3.75 7.70 -23.77
N GLU A 340 4.20 6.46 -23.69
CA GLU A 340 4.68 5.85 -22.45
C GLU A 340 5.91 6.57 -21.86
N LEU A 341 6.85 7.03 -22.69
CA LEU A 341 8.05 7.71 -22.20
C LEU A 341 7.71 9.06 -21.54
N ASP A 342 6.77 9.81 -22.10
CA ASP A 342 6.26 11.06 -21.51
C ASP A 342 5.44 10.80 -20.23
N ALA A 343 4.96 9.57 -20.04
CA ALA A 343 4.22 9.13 -18.86
C ALA A 343 5.08 8.58 -17.72
N ARG A 344 6.41 8.48 -17.90
CA ARG A 344 7.35 8.17 -16.81
C ARG A 344 7.59 9.43 -15.97
N MET A 345 6.98 9.51 -14.78
CA MET A 345 6.95 10.75 -14.01
C MET A 345 7.55 10.61 -12.62
N LYS A 346 8.42 11.57 -12.29
CA LYS A 346 8.87 11.81 -10.92
C LYS A 346 7.96 12.83 -10.24
N LEU A 347 7.46 12.48 -9.06
CA LEU A 347 6.63 13.37 -8.23
C LEU A 347 7.51 14.26 -7.33
N GLY A 348 6.95 15.36 -6.83
CA GLY A 348 7.64 16.29 -5.90
C GLY A 348 8.29 17.51 -6.54
N GLY A 349 8.12 17.71 -7.85
CA GLY A 349 8.58 18.90 -8.58
C GLY A 349 7.56 20.05 -8.58
N GLU A 350 7.18 20.53 -9.77
CA GLU A 350 6.15 21.58 -9.90
C GLU A 350 4.78 21.08 -9.41
N PRO A 351 3.94 21.96 -8.80
CA PRO A 351 2.60 21.58 -8.41
C PRO A 351 1.74 21.18 -9.62
N ASP A 352 1.42 19.90 -9.72
CA ASP A 352 0.54 19.37 -10.75
C ASP A 352 -0.49 18.36 -10.21
N TYR A 353 -1.53 18.13 -11.01
CA TYR A 353 -2.44 17.01 -10.83
C TYR A 353 -2.31 16.06 -12.02
N LEU A 354 -2.22 14.77 -11.71
CA LEU A 354 -2.30 13.69 -12.68
C LEU A 354 -3.73 13.19 -12.72
N VAL A 355 -4.38 13.31 -13.88
CA VAL A 355 -5.78 12.94 -14.06
C VAL A 355 -5.91 11.95 -15.20
N ILE A 356 -6.45 10.77 -14.92
CA ILE A 356 -6.93 9.85 -15.95
C ILE A 356 -8.33 10.31 -16.35
N THR A 357 -8.50 10.64 -17.63
CA THR A 357 -9.75 11.22 -18.16
C THR A 357 -10.29 10.37 -19.28
N ASN A 358 -11.62 10.33 -19.42
CA ASN A 358 -12.24 9.86 -20.65
C ASN A 358 -12.53 11.08 -21.54
N PRO A 359 -11.78 11.28 -22.65
CA PRO A 359 -11.92 12.47 -23.47
C PRO A 359 -13.23 12.51 -24.26
N ASN A 360 -13.92 11.38 -24.40
CA ASN A 360 -15.15 11.22 -25.18
C ASN A 360 -16.42 11.48 -24.35
N LYS A 361 -16.27 11.68 -23.03
CA LYS A 361 -17.39 11.88 -22.11
C LYS A 361 -17.20 13.17 -21.32
N MET A 362 -18.26 13.97 -21.30
CA MET A 362 -18.27 15.26 -20.62
C MET A 362 -19.47 15.38 -19.69
N THR A 363 -19.29 16.22 -18.67
CA THR A 363 -20.40 16.77 -17.86
C THR A 363 -21.23 17.75 -18.68
N LYS A 364 -22.40 18.16 -18.16
CA LYS A 364 -23.22 19.21 -18.80
C LYS A 364 -22.49 20.54 -18.98
N MET A 365 -21.47 20.81 -18.16
CA MET A 365 -20.65 22.03 -18.25
C MET A 365 -19.50 21.92 -19.26
N GLY A 366 -19.37 20.79 -19.98
CA GLY A 366 -18.31 20.57 -20.96
C GLY A 366 -16.97 20.13 -20.37
N ASN A 367 -16.90 19.83 -19.07
CA ASN A 367 -15.69 19.26 -18.47
C ASN A 367 -15.57 17.78 -18.82
N LYS A 368 -14.39 17.36 -19.31
CA LYS A 368 -14.02 15.93 -19.43
C LYS A 368 -14.09 15.26 -18.07
N ILE A 369 -14.69 14.07 -18.02
CA ILE A 369 -14.78 13.27 -16.79
C ILE A 369 -13.43 12.61 -16.49
N GLY A 370 -13.11 12.42 -15.22
CA GLY A 370 -11.83 11.81 -14.84
C GLY A 370 -11.76 11.37 -13.38
N TYR A 371 -10.66 10.72 -13.05
CA TYR A 371 -10.18 10.48 -11.69
C TYR A 371 -8.76 11.02 -11.58
N ARG A 372 -8.48 11.75 -10.50
CA ARG A 372 -7.14 12.27 -10.20
C ARG A 372 -6.43 11.37 -9.20
N LEU A 373 -5.14 11.15 -9.42
CA LEU A 373 -4.25 10.53 -8.45
C LEU A 373 -3.85 11.60 -7.42
N LEU A 374 -4.08 11.30 -6.14
CA LEU A 374 -3.55 12.04 -5.01
C LEU A 374 -2.52 11.14 -4.32
N PRO A 375 -1.24 11.27 -4.71
CA PRO A 375 -0.17 10.52 -4.07
C PRO A 375 0.10 11.08 -2.67
N SER A 376 0.62 10.24 -1.79
CA SER A 376 1.27 10.68 -0.56
C SER A 376 2.69 11.19 -0.82
N SER A 377 3.53 11.22 0.21
CA SER A 377 4.93 11.64 0.15
C SER A 377 5.67 10.87 -0.95
N PRO A 378 6.25 11.57 -1.95
CA PRO A 378 6.93 10.90 -3.03
C PRO A 378 8.28 10.33 -2.57
N SER A 379 8.56 9.09 -2.93
CA SER A 379 9.86 8.43 -2.77
C SER A 379 10.27 7.74 -4.07
N THR A 380 11.56 7.68 -4.39
CA THR A 380 12.14 6.89 -5.49
C THR A 380 13.38 6.19 -4.97
N SER A 381 13.79 5.10 -5.64
CA SER A 381 15.05 4.44 -5.35
C SER A 381 16.24 5.40 -5.33
N LEU A 382 17.10 5.21 -4.33
CA LEU A 382 18.37 5.91 -4.15
C LEU A 382 19.56 5.13 -4.73
N LEU A 383 19.34 3.91 -5.21
CA LEU A 383 20.38 3.10 -5.84
C LEU A 383 20.85 3.73 -7.16
N LEU A 384 22.10 3.47 -7.52
CA LEU A 384 22.64 3.88 -8.81
C LEU A 384 21.92 3.15 -9.95
N ASN A 385 21.70 3.86 -11.07
CA ASN A 385 20.92 3.32 -12.19
C ASN A 385 21.56 2.09 -12.86
N ASP A 386 22.87 1.92 -12.73
CA ASP A 386 23.70 0.84 -13.26
C ASP A 386 24.02 -0.24 -12.22
N ASP A 387 23.47 -0.14 -11.00
CA ASP A 387 23.55 -1.20 -10.01
C ASP A 387 22.64 -2.38 -10.37
N TYR A 388 23.08 -3.61 -10.09
CA TYR A 388 22.38 -4.84 -10.47
C TYR A 388 20.94 -4.92 -9.93
N PRO A 389 20.69 -4.74 -8.61
CA PRO A 389 19.34 -4.70 -8.06
C PRO A 389 18.50 -3.58 -8.67
N GLN A 390 19.09 -2.40 -8.94
CA GLN A 390 18.37 -1.31 -9.59
C GLN A 390 18.02 -1.61 -11.05
N PHE A 391 18.86 -2.36 -11.76
CA PHE A 391 18.56 -2.82 -13.12
C PHE A 391 17.34 -3.74 -13.11
N ARG A 392 17.32 -4.74 -12.21
CA ARG A 392 16.19 -5.66 -11.97
C ARG A 392 14.92 -4.90 -11.54
N ALA A 393 15.05 -3.91 -10.67
CA ALA A 393 13.96 -3.11 -10.13
C ALA A 393 13.76 -1.78 -10.88
N SER A 394 14.05 -1.69 -12.18
CA SER A 394 13.99 -0.41 -12.91
C SER A 394 12.60 0.26 -12.92
N PHE A 395 11.54 -0.45 -12.54
CA PHE A 395 10.21 0.10 -12.31
C PHE A 395 10.13 1.08 -11.12
N THR A 396 11.12 1.10 -10.22
CA THR A 396 11.18 2.04 -9.07
C THR A 396 11.82 3.39 -9.39
N LYS A 397 12.31 3.56 -10.63
CA LYS A 397 12.94 4.81 -11.10
C LYS A 397 11.97 6.00 -11.19
N TYR A 398 10.67 5.72 -11.27
CA TYR A 398 9.61 6.71 -11.38
C TYR A 398 8.43 6.28 -10.51
N GLN A 399 7.73 7.25 -9.88
CA GLN A 399 6.57 6.94 -9.05
C GLN A 399 5.29 6.70 -9.85
N VAL A 400 5.22 7.18 -11.08
CA VAL A 400 4.04 7.04 -11.94
C VAL A 400 4.46 6.65 -13.35
N TRP A 401 3.69 5.71 -13.90
CA TRP A 401 3.78 5.24 -15.29
C TRP A 401 2.39 5.10 -15.87
N VAL A 402 2.27 5.24 -17.18
CA VAL A 402 1.06 4.86 -17.92
C VAL A 402 1.45 4.07 -19.15
N THR A 403 0.83 2.91 -19.31
CA THR A 403 1.03 2.01 -20.46
C THR A 403 -0.30 1.79 -21.16
N PRO A 404 -0.34 1.50 -22.48
CA PRO A 404 -1.54 0.92 -23.04
C PRO A 404 -1.80 -0.44 -22.38
N TYR A 405 -3.07 -0.82 -22.28
CA TYR A 405 -3.43 -2.14 -21.77
C TYR A 405 -2.80 -3.24 -22.62
N ASN A 406 -2.23 -4.23 -21.94
CA ASN A 406 -1.78 -5.47 -22.52
C ASN A 406 -2.01 -6.58 -21.50
N ARG A 407 -2.64 -7.67 -21.93
CA ARG A 407 -3.02 -8.79 -21.07
C ARG A 407 -1.83 -9.44 -20.36
N SER A 408 -0.65 -9.42 -20.97
CA SER A 408 0.56 -10.05 -20.42
C SER A 408 1.36 -9.12 -19.50
N ASP A 409 1.14 -7.81 -19.58
CA ASP A 409 1.93 -6.78 -18.87
C ASP A 409 1.31 -6.58 -17.46
N VAL A 410 1.54 -7.53 -16.54
CA VAL A 410 0.89 -7.56 -15.21
C VAL A 410 1.88 -7.35 -14.05
N TRP A 411 3.12 -7.79 -14.19
CA TRP A 411 4.12 -7.84 -13.12
C TRP A 411 5.24 -6.82 -13.34
N ALA A 412 5.32 -5.77 -12.53
CA ALA A 412 6.23 -4.65 -12.77
C ALA A 412 7.72 -5.07 -12.80
N GLY A 413 8.10 -6.08 -12.03
CA GLY A 413 9.43 -6.70 -12.02
C GLY A 413 9.65 -7.80 -13.06
N GLY A 414 8.64 -8.14 -13.85
CA GLY A 414 8.64 -9.21 -14.84
C GLY A 414 8.03 -10.53 -14.35
N LEU A 415 7.79 -11.45 -15.29
CA LEU A 415 7.16 -12.73 -14.97
C LEU A 415 8.02 -13.59 -14.04
N TYR A 416 9.33 -13.60 -14.22
CA TYR A 416 10.29 -14.36 -13.40
C TYR A 416 11.30 -13.40 -12.78
N THR A 417 11.20 -13.17 -11.47
CA THR A 417 12.03 -12.19 -10.74
C THR A 417 13.24 -12.80 -10.04
N ASP A 418 13.14 -14.05 -9.58
CA ASP A 418 14.27 -14.76 -8.98
C ASP A 418 15.41 -14.85 -10.00
N ARG A 419 16.57 -14.31 -9.60
CA ARG A 419 17.77 -14.20 -10.44
C ARG A 419 17.53 -13.53 -11.80
N SER A 420 16.55 -12.63 -11.89
CA SER A 420 16.24 -11.91 -13.12
C SER A 420 17.38 -11.01 -13.56
N HIS A 421 17.40 -10.68 -14.85
CA HIS A 421 18.34 -9.75 -15.45
C HIS A 421 17.69 -8.41 -15.81
N GLY A 422 16.48 -8.11 -15.32
CA GLY A 422 15.80 -6.83 -15.58
C GLY A 422 15.29 -6.63 -17.02
N ASP A 423 15.27 -7.69 -17.82
CA ASP A 423 14.91 -7.72 -19.25
C ASP A 423 13.39 -7.75 -19.50
N ASP A 424 12.57 -8.04 -18.49
CA ASP A 424 11.10 -8.11 -18.58
C ASP A 424 10.39 -7.15 -17.61
N THR A 425 10.95 -5.97 -17.36
CA THR A 425 10.37 -5.01 -16.39
C THR A 425 9.41 -4.01 -17.05
N LEU A 426 8.58 -3.33 -16.25
CA LEU A 426 7.78 -2.18 -16.68
C LEU A 426 8.63 -1.10 -17.39
N TYR A 427 9.86 -0.91 -16.92
CA TYR A 427 10.82 -0.03 -17.58
C TYR A 427 11.15 -0.53 -18.99
N THR A 428 11.42 -1.82 -19.15
CA THR A 428 11.73 -2.42 -20.45
C THR A 428 10.56 -2.36 -21.42
N TRP A 429 9.35 -2.68 -20.97
CA TRP A 429 8.14 -2.64 -21.81
C TRP A 429 7.90 -1.23 -22.39
N THR A 430 8.03 -0.21 -21.55
CA THR A 430 7.77 1.19 -21.92
C THR A 430 8.84 1.79 -22.86
N ASN A 431 9.96 1.09 -23.11
CA ASN A 431 10.92 1.51 -24.15
C ASN A 431 10.33 1.41 -25.56
N SER A 432 9.25 0.64 -25.74
CA SER A 432 8.48 0.59 -26.98
C SER A 432 7.77 1.92 -27.30
N ASN A 433 7.62 2.80 -26.29
CA ASN A 433 7.04 4.13 -26.40
C ASN A 433 5.69 4.18 -27.13
N ARG A 434 4.79 3.26 -26.77
CA ARG A 434 3.48 3.09 -27.39
C ARG A 434 2.59 4.32 -27.16
N ASP A 435 1.61 4.52 -28.05
CA ASP A 435 0.59 5.55 -27.90
C ASP A 435 -0.38 5.22 -26.76
N ILE A 436 -0.72 6.24 -25.96
CA ILE A 436 -1.61 6.13 -24.78
C ILE A 436 -2.75 7.16 -24.81
N GLU A 437 -2.83 8.02 -25.82
CA GLU A 437 -3.89 9.03 -25.90
C GLU A 437 -5.19 8.40 -26.43
N ASN A 438 -6.24 8.41 -25.61
CA ASN A 438 -7.59 7.95 -25.99
C ASN A 438 -7.61 6.46 -26.33
N LYS A 439 -7.03 5.67 -25.41
CA LYS A 439 -6.83 4.22 -25.48
C LYS A 439 -7.21 3.59 -24.16
N ASP A 440 -7.37 2.28 -24.17
CA ASP A 440 -7.31 1.47 -22.96
C ASP A 440 -5.90 1.57 -22.35
N ILE A 441 -5.81 2.06 -21.12
CA ILE A 441 -4.55 2.41 -20.45
C ILE A 441 -4.53 1.95 -19.00
N VAL A 442 -3.35 1.55 -18.55
CA VAL A 442 -3.08 1.15 -17.18
C VAL A 442 -2.20 2.21 -16.52
N LEU A 443 -2.65 2.70 -15.36
CA LEU A 443 -1.83 3.51 -14.46
C LEU A 443 -1.03 2.58 -13.56
N TRP A 444 0.28 2.84 -13.42
CA TRP A 444 1.12 2.20 -12.44
C TRP A 444 1.59 3.25 -11.45
N HIS A 445 1.42 2.97 -10.15
CA HIS A 445 1.81 3.91 -9.12
C HIS A 445 2.58 3.23 -7.99
N MET A 446 3.75 3.78 -7.68
CA MET A 446 4.61 3.31 -6.61
C MET A 446 4.44 4.15 -5.33
N VAL A 447 4.25 3.46 -4.22
CA VAL A 447 4.38 3.98 -2.85
C VAL A 447 5.75 3.56 -2.33
N GLY A 448 6.50 4.47 -1.70
CA GLY A 448 7.88 4.21 -1.29
C GLY A 448 8.16 4.67 0.14
N PHE A 449 8.98 3.92 0.86
CA PHE A 449 9.46 4.23 2.20
C PHE A 449 10.99 4.13 2.20
N HIS A 450 11.66 5.17 2.71
CA HIS A 450 13.05 5.05 3.13
C HIS A 450 13.04 4.78 4.63
N HIS A 451 13.53 3.62 5.04
CA HIS A 451 13.51 3.20 6.43
C HIS A 451 14.91 3.34 7.02
N ILE A 452 15.06 4.34 7.89
CA ILE A 452 16.18 4.46 8.82
C ILE A 452 15.63 3.97 10.15
N PRO A 453 15.89 2.70 10.55
CA PRO A 453 15.26 2.15 11.73
C PRO A 453 15.67 2.90 12.99
N ALA A 454 14.76 2.99 13.95
CA ALA A 454 14.95 3.60 15.25
C ALA A 454 14.79 2.56 16.37
N GLN A 455 15.13 2.95 17.61
CA GLN A 455 14.94 2.07 18.77
C GLN A 455 13.48 1.72 19.00
N GLU A 456 12.56 2.62 18.66
CA GLU A 456 11.11 2.40 18.73
C GLU A 456 10.62 1.29 17.79
N ASP A 457 11.41 0.91 16.78
CA ASP A 457 11.09 -0.19 15.87
C ASP A 457 11.54 -1.56 16.42
N PHE A 458 12.27 -1.55 17.55
CA PHE A 458 12.76 -2.74 18.24
C PHE A 458 11.96 -3.00 19.53
N PRO A 459 11.62 -4.28 19.85
CA PRO A 459 11.92 -5.49 19.09
C PRO A 459 10.86 -5.84 18.03
N ILE A 460 9.81 -5.02 17.92
CA ILE A 460 8.74 -5.13 16.93
C ILE A 460 8.26 -3.73 16.55
N MET A 461 8.09 -3.48 15.26
CA MET A 461 7.87 -2.16 14.70
C MET A 461 6.41 -1.71 14.83
N PRO A 462 6.13 -0.55 15.45
CA PRO A 462 4.83 0.09 15.38
C PRO A 462 4.44 0.38 13.94
N THR A 463 3.16 0.23 13.58
CA THR A 463 2.76 0.32 12.18
C THR A 463 3.03 1.71 11.58
N LEU A 464 3.97 1.79 10.63
CA LEU A 464 4.13 2.92 9.71
C LEU A 464 3.13 2.77 8.57
N SER A 465 2.55 3.84 8.04
CA SER A 465 1.56 3.71 6.96
C SER A 465 1.64 4.81 5.94
N ASP A 466 1.43 4.42 4.68
CA ASP A 466 1.28 5.35 3.58
C ASP A 466 0.33 4.82 2.48
N GLY A 467 0.12 5.56 1.39
CA GLY A 467 -0.78 5.17 0.31
C GLY A 467 -1.09 6.26 -0.71
N PHE A 468 -2.28 6.20 -1.30
CA PHE A 468 -2.77 7.18 -2.28
C PHE A 468 -4.31 7.19 -2.36
N GLU A 469 -4.89 8.25 -2.93
CA GLU A 469 -6.33 8.35 -3.22
C GLU A 469 -6.57 8.58 -4.72
N LEU A 470 -7.37 7.72 -5.33
CA LEU A 470 -8.00 7.97 -6.62
C LEU A 470 -9.31 8.72 -6.37
N LYS A 471 -9.35 10.00 -6.73
CA LYS A 471 -10.46 10.88 -6.42
C LYS A 471 -11.22 11.30 -7.69
N PRO A 472 -12.57 11.24 -7.72
CA PRO A 472 -13.34 11.73 -8.85
C PRO A 472 -13.01 13.19 -9.17
N PHE A 473 -12.77 13.48 -10.45
CA PHE A 473 -12.47 14.82 -10.96
C PHE A 473 -13.39 15.13 -12.14
N ASN A 474 -14.43 15.93 -11.89
CA ASN A 474 -15.54 16.16 -12.83
C ASN A 474 -16.24 14.87 -13.29
N PHE A 475 -16.10 13.76 -12.56
CA PHE A 475 -16.75 12.50 -12.93
C PHE A 475 -18.27 12.62 -12.83
N PHE A 476 -18.77 13.20 -11.74
CA PHE A 476 -20.19 13.48 -11.48
C PHE A 476 -20.56 14.92 -11.87
N GLU A 477 -21.85 15.17 -12.10
CA GLU A 477 -22.36 16.53 -12.40
C GLU A 477 -22.22 17.49 -11.20
N ASN A 478 -22.22 16.95 -9.99
CA ASN A 478 -22.05 17.67 -8.73
C ASN A 478 -21.63 16.66 -7.64
N SER A 479 -21.52 17.11 -6.39
CA SER A 479 -21.17 16.26 -5.26
C SER A 479 -22.06 15.00 -5.20
N ALA A 480 -21.47 13.82 -5.39
CA ALA A 480 -22.16 12.53 -5.36
C ALA A 480 -22.84 12.25 -4.01
N ILE A 481 -22.36 12.90 -2.95
CA ILE A 481 -22.79 12.71 -1.56
C ILE A 481 -23.79 13.75 -1.08
N LEU A 482 -24.25 14.66 -1.95
CA LEU A 482 -25.16 15.75 -1.59
C LEU A 482 -26.52 15.23 -1.12
N LYS A 483 -27.06 14.20 -1.79
CA LYS A 483 -28.40 13.64 -1.54
C LYS A 483 -28.42 12.49 -0.54
N ILE A 484 -27.26 12.11 -0.01
CA ILE A 484 -27.17 11.08 1.03
C ILE A 484 -27.98 11.55 2.22
N ARG A 485 -28.80 10.69 2.83
CA ARG A 485 -29.55 11.02 4.06
C ARG A 485 -28.67 10.85 5.31
N PRO A 486 -28.91 11.61 6.39
CA PRO A 486 -28.20 11.38 7.63
C PRO A 486 -28.61 10.02 8.20
N SER A 487 -27.65 9.26 8.72
CA SER A 487 -27.96 8.10 9.55
C SER A 487 -28.61 8.56 10.85
N LYS A 488 -29.72 7.93 11.27
CA LYS A 488 -30.30 8.20 12.59
C LYS A 488 -29.31 7.76 13.69
N PRO A 489 -29.11 8.55 14.76
CA PRO A 489 -28.34 8.10 15.91
C PRO A 489 -28.98 6.84 16.50
N VAL A 490 -28.17 5.83 16.78
CA VAL A 490 -28.59 4.67 17.56
C VAL A 490 -28.08 4.88 18.98
N HIS A 491 -28.98 4.82 19.95
CA HIS A 491 -28.64 4.84 21.38
C HIS A 491 -28.80 3.42 21.93
N LEU A 492 -27.68 2.78 22.26
CA LEU A 492 -27.70 1.51 22.99
C LEU A 492 -27.86 1.81 24.48
N HIS A 493 -28.96 1.32 25.08
CA HIS A 493 -29.15 1.40 26.53
C HIS A 493 -28.38 0.27 27.21
N CYS A 494 -27.08 0.47 27.43
CA CYS A 494 -26.29 -0.42 28.27
C CYS A 494 -26.44 0.04 29.74
N ASN A 495 -27.25 -0.66 30.53
CA ASN A 495 -27.22 -0.49 31.99
C ASN A 495 -25.88 -1.00 32.51
N SER A 496 -24.98 -0.09 32.89
CA SER A 496 -23.77 -0.46 33.60
C SER A 496 -24.15 -0.87 35.03
N THR A 497 -24.45 -2.14 35.26
CA THR A 497 -24.34 -2.69 36.61
C THR A 497 -22.86 -2.76 36.94
N THR A 498 -22.36 -1.74 37.63
CA THR A 498 -21.10 -1.78 38.35
C THR A 498 -21.22 -2.85 39.43
N THR A 499 -20.80 -4.07 39.13
CA THR A 499 -20.31 -4.96 40.19
C THR A 499 -18.94 -4.44 40.57
N THR A 500 -18.90 -3.62 41.62
CA THR A 500 -17.67 -3.32 42.36
C THR A 500 -17.03 -4.64 42.84
N PRO A 501 -15.68 -4.71 42.87
CA PRO A 501 -14.94 -5.95 43.12
C PRO A 501 -15.19 -6.56 44.50
#